data_AF-A0A2E7UPZ6-F1
#
_entry.id   AF-A0A2E7UPZ6-F1
#
_cell.length_a   1.000
_cell.length_b   1.000
_cell.length_c   1.000
_cell.angle_alpha   90.00
_cell.angle_beta   90.00
_cell.angle_gamma   90.00
#
_symmetry.space_group_name_H-M   'P 1'
#
loop_
_entity.id
_entity.type
_entity.pdbx_description
1 polymer ?
#
loop_
_entity_poly.entity_id
_entity_poly.type
_entity_poly.pdbx_seq_one_letter_code
_entity_poly.pdbx_strand_id
1 'polypeptide(L)'
;PDPHAPARVSSVTTTAPAASHQAAKPSTHATIWQQALESLGWRLDHERWGQLPDALNRMAPVRQVLASAGERRLILSDDGKVRLACGFPDLRRADSKVLAISIEQDWQGRDVLEVLVLHRHPNPTGTCTEAGTWTPASNLMAGPLCEDRTGKASDAGGEIFAVEGRTVYLRRGSRVFAWDGRSEQAMGTTSQALASLVLRWSQM
;
A
#
# COMPACT_ATOMS: atom_id res chain seq x y z
N PRO A 1 -54.19 -34.38 -46.22
CA PRO A 1 -53.09 -35.37 -46.21
C PRO A 1 -51.75 -34.64 -46.13
N ASP A 2 -50.89 -35.16 -45.26
CA ASP A 2 -49.59 -34.67 -44.77
C ASP A 2 -49.54 -33.47 -43.80
N PRO A 3 -49.01 -33.68 -42.56
CA PRO A 3 -48.84 -32.67 -41.53
C PRO A 3 -47.41 -32.12 -41.49
N HIS A 4 -47.23 -30.82 -41.30
CA HIS A 4 -45.95 -30.22 -40.92
C HIS A 4 -45.93 -29.88 -39.44
N ALA A 5 -45.14 -30.65 -38.69
CA ALA A 5 -44.81 -30.43 -37.28
C ALA A 5 -43.77 -29.31 -37.11
N PRO A 6 -43.84 -28.49 -36.04
CA PRO A 6 -42.77 -27.57 -35.69
C PRO A 6 -41.65 -28.24 -34.87
N ALA A 7 -40.42 -27.86 -35.19
CA ALA A 7 -39.18 -28.35 -34.60
C ALA A 7 -38.98 -27.90 -33.14
N ARG A 8 -38.44 -28.82 -32.32
CA ARG A 8 -38.09 -28.64 -30.91
C ARG A 8 -36.90 -27.72 -30.73
N VAL A 9 -37.04 -26.69 -29.90
CA VAL A 9 -35.93 -25.90 -29.35
C VAL A 9 -35.31 -26.69 -28.20
N SER A 10 -34.02 -27.03 -28.32
CA SER A 10 -33.25 -27.66 -27.24
C SER A 10 -32.45 -26.59 -26.50
N SER A 11 -32.80 -26.35 -25.25
CA SER A 11 -32.07 -25.47 -24.34
C SER A 11 -30.82 -26.20 -23.82
N VAL A 12 -29.63 -25.66 -24.10
CA VAL A 12 -28.36 -26.15 -23.55
C VAL A 12 -28.14 -25.50 -22.19
N THR A 13 -28.31 -26.26 -21.11
CA THR A 13 -27.92 -25.86 -19.76
C THR A 13 -26.42 -26.09 -19.60
N THR A 14 -25.62 -25.03 -19.64
CA THR A 14 -24.19 -25.07 -19.29
C THR A 14 -24.05 -24.87 -17.79
N THR A 15 -23.87 -25.97 -17.07
CA THR A 15 -23.54 -25.95 -15.64
C THR A 15 -22.03 -25.76 -15.49
N ALA A 16 -21.59 -24.53 -15.23
CA ALA A 16 -20.20 -24.26 -14.83
C ALA A 16 -20.00 -24.72 -13.37
N PRO A 17 -18.94 -25.47 -13.03
CA PRO A 17 -18.64 -25.78 -11.65
C PRO A 17 -18.09 -24.53 -10.95
N ALA A 18 -18.77 -24.10 -9.90
CA ALA A 18 -18.30 -23.07 -8.98
C ALA A 18 -17.00 -23.54 -8.32
N ALA A 19 -15.90 -22.89 -8.66
CA ALA A 19 -14.63 -23.05 -7.97
C ALA A 19 -14.80 -22.58 -6.51
N SER A 20 -14.96 -23.55 -5.62
CA SER A 20 -14.99 -23.33 -4.18
C SER A 20 -13.64 -22.76 -3.75
N HIS A 21 -13.62 -21.47 -3.41
CA HIS A 21 -12.51 -20.85 -2.70
C HIS A 21 -12.45 -21.48 -1.30
N GLN A 22 -11.72 -22.59 -1.17
CA GLN A 22 -11.32 -23.10 0.12
C GLN A 22 -10.37 -22.08 0.75
N ALA A 23 -10.86 -21.37 1.76
CA ALA A 23 -10.05 -20.56 2.64
C ALA A 23 -8.98 -21.48 3.28
N ALA A 24 -7.73 -21.27 2.87
CA ALA A 24 -6.60 -22.01 3.40
C ALA A 24 -6.50 -21.77 4.91
N LYS A 25 -6.25 -22.85 5.68
CA LYS A 25 -5.98 -22.75 7.12
C LYS A 25 -4.76 -21.84 7.35
N PRO A 26 -4.81 -20.91 8.33
CA PRO A 26 -3.71 -20.01 8.61
C PRO A 26 -2.48 -20.82 9.03
N SER A 27 -1.37 -20.62 8.30
CA SER A 27 -0.09 -21.24 8.62
C SER A 27 0.42 -20.67 9.94
N THR A 28 0.77 -21.55 10.88
CA THR A 28 1.02 -21.22 12.30
C THR A 28 2.32 -20.42 12.55
N HIS A 29 2.97 -19.93 11.49
CA HIS A 29 4.22 -19.18 11.56
C HIS A 29 4.27 -17.95 10.62
N ALA A 30 3.12 -17.41 10.22
CA ALA A 30 3.11 -16.19 9.44
C ALA A 30 3.65 -15.00 10.26
N THR A 31 4.68 -14.34 9.74
CA THR A 31 5.24 -13.11 10.30
C THR A 31 4.22 -11.96 10.22
N ILE A 32 4.42 -10.88 11.00
CA ILE A 32 3.48 -9.74 11.03
C ILE A 32 3.26 -9.16 9.63
N TRP A 33 4.30 -9.01 8.82
CA TRP A 33 4.17 -8.46 7.47
C TRP A 33 3.49 -9.44 6.49
N GLN A 34 3.61 -10.75 6.70
CA GLN A 34 2.88 -11.75 5.91
C GLN A 34 1.39 -11.72 6.25
N GLN A 35 1.05 -11.60 7.53
CA GLN A 35 -0.34 -11.39 7.97
C GLN A 35 -0.92 -10.12 7.34
N ALA A 36 -0.11 -9.06 7.22
CA ALA A 36 -0.52 -7.83 6.52
C ALA A 36 -0.87 -8.10 5.05
N LEU A 37 -0.02 -8.83 4.31
CA LEU A 37 -0.30 -9.22 2.92
C LEU A 37 -1.60 -10.05 2.82
N GLU A 38 -1.74 -11.07 3.66
CA GLU A 38 -2.94 -11.91 3.69
C GLU A 38 -4.21 -11.09 3.96
N SER A 39 -4.15 -10.16 4.93
CA SER A 39 -5.29 -9.28 5.25
C SER A 39 -5.71 -8.36 4.11
N LEU A 40 -4.81 -8.11 3.15
CA LEU A 40 -5.05 -7.29 1.97
C LEU A 40 -5.49 -8.08 0.74
N GLY A 41 -5.53 -9.41 0.84
CA GLY A 41 -5.65 -10.27 -0.35
C GLY A 41 -4.42 -10.20 -1.25
N TRP A 42 -3.26 -9.85 -0.71
CA TRP A 42 -2.01 -9.76 -1.47
C TRP A 42 -1.17 -11.02 -1.28
N ARG A 43 -0.39 -11.35 -2.31
CA ARG A 43 0.50 -12.52 -2.30
C ARG A 43 1.89 -12.12 -2.73
N LEU A 44 2.90 -12.61 -2.02
CA LEU A 44 4.29 -12.44 -2.44
C LEU A 44 4.61 -13.44 -3.55
N ASP A 45 5.20 -12.94 -4.63
CA ASP A 45 5.77 -13.79 -5.66
C ASP A 45 7.20 -14.16 -5.27
N HIS A 46 7.42 -15.41 -4.87
CA HIS A 46 8.73 -15.88 -4.41
C HIS A 46 9.73 -16.09 -5.54
N GLU A 47 9.25 -16.30 -6.76
CA GLU A 47 10.05 -16.65 -7.94
C GLU A 47 10.56 -15.41 -8.67
N ARG A 48 9.78 -14.31 -8.65
CA ARG A 48 10.12 -13.09 -9.38
C ARG A 48 10.79 -12.04 -8.50
N TRP A 49 12.04 -11.78 -8.82
CA TRP A 49 12.76 -10.59 -8.35
C TRP A 49 12.10 -9.33 -8.88
N GLY A 50 11.89 -8.36 -8.00
CA GLY A 50 11.37 -7.05 -8.39
C GLY A 50 12.49 -6.05 -8.64
N GLN A 51 12.34 -5.24 -9.68
CA GLN A 51 13.22 -4.11 -9.98
C GLN A 51 12.63 -2.82 -9.39
N LEU A 52 13.50 -1.86 -9.05
CA LEU A 52 13.03 -0.54 -8.65
C LEU A 52 12.47 0.19 -9.87
N PRO A 53 11.27 0.78 -9.78
CA PRO A 53 10.73 1.57 -10.88
C PRO A 53 11.62 2.75 -11.26
N ASP A 54 11.74 3.04 -12.57
CA ASP A 54 12.55 4.15 -13.09
C ASP A 54 12.08 5.53 -12.60
N ALA A 55 10.79 5.66 -12.29
CA ALA A 55 10.22 6.87 -11.71
C ALA A 55 10.90 7.28 -10.38
N LEU A 56 11.50 6.34 -9.66
CA LEU A 56 12.30 6.64 -8.45
C LEU A 56 13.59 7.40 -8.75
N ASN A 57 14.05 7.48 -10.00
CA ASN A 57 15.20 8.30 -10.38
C ASN A 57 14.98 9.79 -10.04
N ARG A 58 13.71 10.25 -10.02
CA ARG A 58 13.33 11.60 -9.60
C ARG A 58 13.32 11.80 -8.08
N MET A 59 13.41 10.70 -7.32
CA MET A 59 13.40 10.65 -5.86
C MET A 59 14.66 9.92 -5.38
N ALA A 60 15.84 10.39 -5.82
CA ALA A 60 17.11 9.70 -5.61
C ALA A 60 17.37 9.23 -4.15
N PRO A 61 17.07 10.02 -3.10
CA PRO A 61 17.23 9.56 -1.72
C PRO A 61 16.35 8.36 -1.37
N VAL A 62 15.08 8.36 -1.82
CA VAL A 62 14.15 7.24 -1.61
C VAL A 62 14.64 6.00 -2.35
N ARG A 63 15.06 6.17 -3.61
CA ARG A 63 15.64 5.09 -4.43
C ARG A 63 16.84 4.44 -3.73
N GLN A 64 17.72 5.25 -3.13
CA GLN A 64 18.91 4.76 -2.44
C GLN A 64 18.55 3.90 -1.23
N VAL A 65 17.57 4.32 -0.42
CA VAL A 65 17.08 3.51 0.71
C VAL A 65 16.51 2.19 0.20
N LEU A 66 15.61 2.21 -0.79
CA LEU A 66 15.01 1.00 -1.33
C LEU A 66 16.02 0.08 -2.03
N ALA A 67 17.08 0.63 -2.62
CA ALA A 67 18.17 -0.14 -3.21
C ALA A 67 19.05 -0.86 -2.16
N SER A 68 19.04 -0.39 -0.91
CA SER A 68 19.75 -1.04 0.20
C SER A 68 19.00 -2.24 0.81
N ALA A 69 17.75 -2.48 0.39
CA ALA A 69 17.02 -3.68 0.77
C ALA A 69 17.78 -4.93 0.32
N GLY A 70 18.03 -5.87 1.21
CA GLY A 70 18.79 -7.08 0.86
C GLY A 70 17.95 -8.10 0.08
N GLU A 71 16.62 -7.99 0.10
CA GLU A 71 15.74 -8.75 -0.79
C GLU A 71 14.57 -7.91 -1.31
N ARG A 72 14.25 -8.12 -2.59
CA ARG A 72 13.12 -7.49 -3.28
C ARG A 72 12.33 -8.53 -4.06
N ARG A 73 11.00 -8.49 -3.93
CA ARG A 73 10.06 -9.39 -4.61
C ARG A 73 8.81 -8.65 -5.07
N LEU A 74 8.16 -9.19 -6.08
CA LEU A 74 6.87 -8.66 -6.53
C LEU A 74 5.77 -9.09 -5.57
N ILE A 75 4.81 -8.20 -5.34
CA ILE A 75 3.55 -8.48 -4.67
C ILE A 75 2.47 -8.46 -5.76
N LEU A 76 1.67 -9.52 -5.77
CA LEU A 76 0.49 -9.68 -6.60
C LEU A 76 -0.73 -9.39 -5.75
N SER A 77 -1.49 -8.39 -6.15
CA SER A 77 -2.72 -8.00 -5.49
C SER A 77 -3.92 -8.26 -6.39
N ASP A 78 -5.06 -8.50 -5.77
CA ASP A 78 -6.31 -8.79 -6.49
C ASP A 78 -6.82 -7.60 -7.33
N ASP A 79 -6.35 -6.39 -7.04
CA ASP A 79 -6.60 -5.18 -7.84
C ASP A 79 -5.80 -5.13 -9.17
N GLY A 80 -4.97 -6.16 -9.44
CA GLY A 80 -4.13 -6.24 -10.64
C GLY A 80 -2.91 -5.30 -10.62
N LYS A 81 -2.73 -4.51 -9.56
CA LYS A 81 -1.56 -3.64 -9.42
C LYS A 81 -0.34 -4.48 -9.02
N VAL A 82 0.83 -4.08 -9.53
CA VAL A 82 2.09 -4.72 -9.14
C VAL A 82 2.78 -3.84 -8.13
N ARG A 83 3.07 -4.41 -6.95
CA ARG A 83 3.84 -3.72 -5.90
C ARG A 83 5.19 -4.40 -5.70
N LEU A 84 6.14 -3.65 -5.17
CA LEU A 84 7.47 -4.14 -4.83
C LEU A 84 7.59 -4.27 -3.31
N ALA A 85 7.76 -5.50 -2.81
CA ALA A 85 8.16 -5.74 -1.43
C ALA A 85 9.67 -5.52 -1.31
N CYS A 86 10.10 -4.68 -0.39
CA CYS A 86 11.49 -4.43 -0.02
C CYS A 86 11.70 -4.89 1.43
N GLY A 87 12.53 -5.92 1.63
CA GLY A 87 12.86 -6.47 2.94
C GLY A 87 14.19 -5.94 3.47
N PHE A 88 14.20 -5.52 4.73
CA PHE A 88 15.36 -5.04 5.47
C PHE A 88 15.56 -5.90 6.73
N PRO A 89 16.63 -6.71 6.81
CA PRO A 89 17.66 -6.92 5.79
C PRO A 89 17.20 -7.81 4.61
N ASP A 90 16.19 -8.67 4.77
CA ASP A 90 15.68 -9.56 3.71
C ASP A 90 14.19 -9.88 3.94
N LEU A 91 13.56 -10.75 3.14
CA LEU A 91 12.14 -11.11 3.27
C LEU A 91 11.91 -12.45 3.99
N ARG A 92 12.97 -13.04 4.58
CA ARG A 92 12.91 -14.41 5.13
C ARG A 92 12.88 -14.42 6.65
N ARG A 93 13.37 -13.36 7.29
CA ARG A 93 13.41 -13.26 8.75
C ARG A 93 12.07 -12.83 9.31
N ALA A 94 11.81 -13.28 10.53
CA ALA A 94 10.58 -12.95 11.25
C ALA A 94 10.52 -11.49 11.69
N ASP A 95 11.67 -10.87 11.94
CA ASP A 95 11.82 -9.49 12.39
C ASP A 95 12.08 -8.48 11.25
N SER A 96 12.06 -8.95 10.00
CA SER A 96 12.29 -8.12 8.83
C SER A 96 11.36 -6.92 8.78
N LYS A 97 11.94 -5.76 8.49
CA LYS A 97 11.16 -4.57 8.14
C LYS A 97 10.82 -4.67 6.67
N VAL A 98 9.54 -4.66 6.37
CA VAL A 98 9.05 -4.79 4.99
C VAL A 98 8.27 -3.54 4.60
N LEU A 99 8.68 -2.96 3.47
CA LEU A 99 7.97 -1.88 2.78
C LEU A 99 7.38 -2.42 1.49
N ALA A 100 6.09 -2.18 1.24
CA ALA A 100 5.47 -2.38 -0.07
C ALA A 100 5.42 -1.04 -0.81
N ILE A 101 5.91 -1.02 -2.04
CA ILE A 101 6.04 0.18 -2.85
C ILE A 101 5.21 0.05 -4.12
N SER A 102 4.39 1.04 -4.43
CA SER A 102 3.70 1.19 -5.71
C SER A 102 4.02 2.56 -6.30
N ILE A 103 4.03 2.66 -7.62
CA ILE A 103 4.02 3.96 -8.31
C ILE A 103 2.77 4.01 -9.15
N GLU A 104 1.97 5.01 -8.88
CA GLU A 104 0.71 5.24 -9.57
C GLU A 104 0.74 6.61 -10.22
N GLN A 105 -0.09 6.81 -11.23
CA GLN A 105 -0.27 8.13 -11.83
C GLN A 105 -1.49 8.80 -11.19
N ASP A 106 -1.33 10.04 -10.75
CA ASP A 106 -2.48 10.86 -10.36
C ASP A 106 -3.31 11.26 -11.60
N TRP A 107 -4.42 11.96 -11.38
CA TRP A 107 -5.29 12.44 -12.45
C TRP A 107 -4.60 13.44 -13.41
N GLN A 108 -3.44 13.98 -13.04
CA GLN A 108 -2.59 14.84 -13.88
C GLN A 108 -1.49 14.04 -14.61
N GLY A 109 -1.46 12.71 -14.46
CA GLY A 109 -0.42 11.85 -15.04
C GLY A 109 0.92 11.92 -14.33
N ARG A 110 0.99 12.47 -13.11
CA ARG A 110 2.23 12.55 -12.33
C ARG A 110 2.41 11.29 -11.50
N ASP A 111 3.64 10.79 -11.46
CA ASP A 111 3.97 9.64 -10.62
C ASP A 111 3.88 10.01 -9.14
N VAL A 112 3.05 9.26 -8.42
CA VAL A 112 2.85 9.31 -6.98
C VAL A 112 3.37 8.01 -6.38
N LEU A 113 4.24 8.12 -5.39
CA LEU A 113 4.78 6.99 -4.66
C LEU A 113 3.84 6.59 -3.52
N GLU A 114 3.28 5.39 -3.61
CA GLU A 114 2.63 4.73 -2.47
C GLU A 114 3.68 3.91 -1.71
N VAL A 115 3.76 4.10 -0.40
CA VAL A 115 4.59 3.30 0.51
C VAL A 115 3.72 2.78 1.63
N LEU A 116 3.69 1.47 1.81
CA LEU A 116 3.00 0.82 2.93
C LEU A 116 4.01 0.05 3.79
N VAL A 117 3.93 0.26 5.11
CA VAL A 117 4.86 -0.33 6.07
C VAL A 117 4.24 -1.59 6.68
N LEU A 118 4.37 -2.70 5.95
CA LEU A 118 3.66 -3.97 6.24
C LEU A 118 3.98 -4.54 7.63
N HIS A 119 5.21 -4.39 8.11
CA HIS A 119 5.64 -4.91 9.41
C HIS A 119 5.04 -4.15 10.62
N ARG A 120 4.25 -3.08 10.38
CA ARG A 120 3.54 -2.32 11.41
C ARG A 120 2.07 -2.72 11.55
N HIS A 121 1.58 -3.64 10.72
CA HIS A 121 0.23 -4.15 10.78
C HIS A 121 -0.13 -4.69 12.19
N PRO A 122 -1.35 -4.45 12.70
CA PRO A 122 -2.50 -3.82 12.04
C PRO A 122 -2.50 -2.29 12.04
N ASN A 123 -1.49 -1.63 12.59
CA ASN A 123 -1.45 -0.17 12.68
C ASN A 123 -1.09 0.43 11.31
N PRO A 124 -2.02 1.13 10.63
CA PRO A 124 -1.77 1.71 9.32
C PRO A 124 -0.60 2.68 9.39
N THR A 125 0.44 2.40 8.63
CA THR A 125 1.64 3.24 8.52
C THR A 125 2.08 3.25 7.07
N GLY A 126 2.23 4.45 6.50
CA GLY A 126 2.52 4.59 5.08
C GLY A 126 2.18 5.97 4.54
N THR A 127 2.40 6.17 3.24
CA THR A 127 1.92 7.36 2.53
C THR A 127 0.43 7.25 2.24
N CYS A 128 -0.24 8.39 2.21
CA CYS A 128 -1.63 8.50 1.80
C CYS A 128 -1.66 9.14 0.42
N THR A 129 -2.15 8.41 -0.57
CA THR A 129 -2.25 8.84 -1.96
C THR A 129 -3.71 8.75 -2.38
N GLU A 130 -4.15 9.52 -3.38
CA GLU A 130 -5.56 9.47 -3.83
C GLU A 130 -5.96 8.07 -4.32
N ALA A 131 -5.01 7.36 -4.91
CA ALA A 131 -5.19 6.01 -5.45
C ALA A 131 -4.71 4.90 -4.49
N GLY A 132 -4.35 5.29 -3.26
CA GLY A 132 -3.79 4.40 -2.26
C GLY A 132 -4.78 3.33 -1.81
N THR A 133 -4.29 2.11 -1.62
CA THR A 133 -5.14 0.94 -1.37
C THR A 133 -5.40 0.74 0.11
N TRP A 134 -4.44 1.10 0.96
CA TRP A 134 -4.57 0.98 2.42
C TRP A 134 -5.12 2.25 3.09
N THR A 135 -4.70 3.44 2.61
CA THR A 135 -5.15 4.75 3.12
C THR A 135 -5.34 5.72 1.96
N PRO A 136 -6.43 5.58 1.17
CA PRO A 136 -6.74 6.55 0.13
C PRO A 136 -6.97 7.93 0.75
N ALA A 137 -6.10 8.88 0.42
CA ALA A 137 -6.21 10.26 0.93
C ALA A 137 -7.54 10.91 0.50
N SER A 138 -8.07 10.51 -0.66
CA SER A 138 -9.34 10.98 -1.23
C SER A 138 -10.54 10.75 -0.31
N ASN A 139 -10.50 9.73 0.55
CA ASN A 139 -11.58 9.40 1.49
C ASN A 139 -11.31 9.91 2.91
N LEU A 140 -10.17 10.54 3.16
CA LEU A 140 -9.71 10.92 4.49
C LEU A 140 -9.75 12.44 4.67
N MET A 141 -10.72 12.92 5.44
CA MET A 141 -10.69 14.29 5.92
C MET A 141 -9.59 14.44 6.97
N ALA A 142 -8.75 15.46 6.83
CA ALA A 142 -7.57 15.60 7.67
C ALA A 142 -7.89 15.79 9.15
N GLY A 143 -8.92 16.57 9.47
CA GLY A 143 -9.36 16.81 10.85
C GLY A 143 -9.73 15.51 11.58
N PRO A 144 -10.72 14.74 11.09
CA PRO A 144 -11.11 13.46 11.67
C PRO A 144 -9.96 12.47 11.82
N LEU A 145 -9.07 12.37 10.82
CA LEU A 145 -7.91 11.46 10.94
C LEU A 145 -6.88 11.94 11.98
N CYS A 146 -6.67 13.25 12.11
CA CYS A 146 -5.84 13.81 13.17
C CYS A 146 -6.44 13.54 14.55
N GLU A 147 -7.75 13.70 14.73
CA GLU A 147 -8.44 13.39 15.99
C GLU A 147 -8.34 11.91 16.34
N ASP A 148 -8.64 11.03 15.39
CA ASP A 148 -8.54 9.57 15.55
C ASP A 148 -7.13 9.15 16.01
N ARG A 149 -6.08 9.66 15.34
CA ARG A 149 -4.70 9.24 15.60
C ARG A 149 -4.05 9.91 16.78
N THR A 150 -4.31 11.20 16.96
CA THR A 150 -3.55 12.02 17.90
C THR A 150 -4.37 12.40 19.13
N GLY A 151 -5.70 12.26 19.06
CA GLY A 151 -6.65 12.75 20.06
C GLY A 151 -7.05 14.21 19.86
N LYS A 152 -6.48 14.92 18.86
CA LYS A 152 -6.81 16.31 18.53
C LYS A 152 -6.71 16.61 17.03
N ALA A 153 -7.61 17.45 16.54
CA ALA A 153 -7.50 18.00 15.19
C ALA A 153 -6.27 18.92 15.07
N SER A 154 -5.75 19.06 13.86
CA SER A 154 -4.79 20.11 13.52
C SER A 154 -5.55 21.36 13.07
N ASP A 155 -5.36 22.49 13.78
CA ASP A 155 -6.04 23.76 13.47
C ASP A 155 -5.62 24.35 12.10
N ALA A 156 -4.39 24.07 11.66
CA ALA A 156 -3.83 24.66 10.45
C ALA A 156 -4.21 23.93 9.14
N GLY A 157 -5.03 22.87 9.21
CA GLY A 157 -5.51 22.12 8.05
C GLY A 157 -4.41 21.45 7.21
N GLY A 158 -4.73 21.12 5.96
CA GLY A 158 -3.81 20.49 5.00
C GLY A 158 -4.33 19.17 4.42
N GLU A 159 -3.61 18.65 3.44
CA GLU A 159 -3.91 17.36 2.82
C GLU A 159 -3.12 16.26 3.55
N ILE A 160 -3.72 15.09 3.71
CA ILE A 160 -3.01 13.96 4.35
C ILE A 160 -1.93 13.44 3.41
N PHE A 161 -0.70 13.43 3.90
CA PHE A 161 0.48 12.99 3.18
C PHE A 161 0.93 11.58 3.60
N ALA A 162 0.96 11.32 4.90
CA ALA A 162 1.35 10.04 5.46
C ALA A 162 0.82 9.88 6.90
N VAL A 163 0.84 8.65 7.40
CA VAL A 163 0.53 8.32 8.79
C VAL A 163 1.60 7.39 9.37
N GLU A 164 1.93 7.59 10.64
CA GLU A 164 2.80 6.70 11.40
C GLU A 164 2.40 6.68 12.88
N GLY A 165 1.79 5.59 13.32
CA GLY A 165 1.29 5.45 14.68
C GLY A 165 0.32 6.59 15.05
N ARG A 166 0.76 7.44 16.00
CA ARG A 166 0.02 8.61 16.50
C ARG A 166 0.43 9.92 15.79
N THR A 167 1.21 9.85 14.73
CA THR A 167 1.66 11.03 13.98
C THR A 167 0.98 11.06 12.62
N VAL A 168 0.40 12.20 12.28
CA VAL A 168 -0.18 12.47 10.97
C VAL A 168 0.70 13.48 10.25
N TYR A 169 1.06 13.20 9.01
CA TYR A 169 1.83 14.10 8.17
C TYR A 169 0.90 14.85 7.24
N LEU A 170 0.92 16.17 7.31
CA LEU A 170 0.06 17.09 6.56
C LEU A 170 0.86 17.85 5.51
N ARG A 171 0.42 17.80 4.26
CA ARG A 171 0.95 18.62 3.16
C ARG A 171 0.20 19.96 3.09
N ARG A 172 0.95 21.05 3.06
CA ARG A 172 0.47 22.42 2.85
C ARG A 172 1.30 23.07 1.76
N GLY A 173 0.76 23.11 0.54
CA GLY A 173 1.51 23.49 -0.65
C GLY A 173 2.69 22.56 -0.88
N SER A 174 3.91 23.12 -0.89
CA SER A 174 5.15 22.36 -1.11
C SER A 174 5.79 21.79 0.16
N ARG A 175 5.22 22.06 1.34
CA ARG A 175 5.78 21.67 2.64
C ARG A 175 4.97 20.58 3.32
N VAL A 176 5.66 19.75 4.10
CA VAL A 176 5.07 18.71 4.94
C VAL A 176 5.33 19.03 6.40
N PHE A 177 4.33 18.80 7.25
CA PHE A 177 4.37 18.99 8.69
C PHE A 177 3.96 17.71 9.40
N ALA A 178 4.66 17.34 10.47
CA ALA A 178 4.30 16.24 11.35
C ALA A 178 3.45 16.78 12.50
N TRP A 179 2.27 16.20 12.72
CA TRP A 179 1.35 16.54 13.80
C TRP A 179 1.16 15.33 14.72
N ASP A 180 1.46 15.52 16.01
CA ASP A 180 1.35 14.47 17.05
C ASP A 180 0.21 14.70 18.06
N GLY A 181 -0.62 15.73 17.83
CA GLY A 181 -1.70 16.14 18.74
C GLY A 181 -1.27 17.17 19.79
N ARG A 182 0.01 17.52 19.87
CA ARG A 182 0.55 18.50 20.80
C ARG A 182 1.35 19.59 20.10
N SER A 183 2.15 19.18 19.13
CA SER A 183 3.08 20.04 18.43
C SER A 183 3.11 19.72 16.94
N GLU A 184 3.47 20.74 16.18
CA GLU A 184 3.70 20.62 14.75
C GLU A 184 5.17 20.82 14.45
N GLN A 185 5.76 19.88 13.70
CA GLN A 185 7.15 19.94 13.27
C GLN A 185 7.25 20.01 11.75
N ALA A 186 7.98 20.99 11.23
CA ALA A 186 8.25 21.08 9.80
C ALA A 186 9.20 19.94 9.35
N MET A 187 8.77 19.18 8.35
CA MET A 187 9.52 18.06 7.77
C MET A 187 10.23 18.44 6.45
N GLY A 188 10.08 19.69 6.02
CA GLY A 188 10.62 20.20 4.76
C GLY A 188 9.68 20.01 3.58
N THR A 189 10.24 19.78 2.39
CA THR A 189 9.48 19.50 1.17
C THR A 189 8.92 18.07 1.14
N THR A 190 7.95 17.80 0.27
CA THR A 190 7.40 16.43 0.06
C THR A 190 8.49 15.39 -0.16
N SER A 191 9.49 15.70 -0.99
CA SER A 191 10.60 14.78 -1.30
C SER A 191 11.48 14.52 -0.07
N GLN A 192 11.82 15.56 0.70
CA GLN A 192 12.63 15.44 1.93
C GLN A 192 11.89 14.66 3.02
N ALA A 193 10.60 14.96 3.21
CA ALA A 193 9.76 14.24 4.17
C ALA A 193 9.63 12.77 3.80
N LEU A 194 9.36 12.46 2.52
CA LEU A 194 9.25 11.09 2.03
C LEU A 194 10.54 10.30 2.22
N ALA A 195 11.69 10.88 1.87
CA ALA A 195 12.99 10.27 2.07
C ALA A 195 13.26 9.95 3.55
N SER A 196 12.94 10.89 4.44
CA SER A 196 13.11 10.73 5.89
C SER A 196 12.20 9.63 6.44
N LEU A 197 10.94 9.57 5.98
CA LEU A 197 9.97 8.55 6.36
C LEU A 197 10.41 7.17 5.91
N VAL A 198 10.76 7.00 4.63
CA VAL A 198 11.19 5.71 4.08
C VAL A 198 12.46 5.21 4.76
N LEU A 199 13.42 6.10 5.07
CA LEU A 199 14.61 5.75 5.84
C LEU A 199 14.26 5.28 7.25
N ARG A 200 13.37 6.00 7.94
CA ARG A 200 12.95 5.61 9.29
C ARG A 200 12.21 4.27 9.29
N TRP A 201 11.27 4.08 8.37
CA TRP A 201 10.49 2.86 8.25
C TRP A 201 11.30 1.64 7.82
N SER A 202 12.43 1.82 7.14
CA SER A 202 13.33 0.70 6.81
C SER A 202 14.21 0.26 7.98
N GLN A 203 14.33 1.08 9.03
CA GLN A 203 15.23 0.84 10.16
C GLN A 203 14.53 0.42 11.45
N MET A 204 13.29 0.90 11.69
CA MET A 204 12.57 0.69 12.95
C MET A 204 11.65 -0.52 12.91
#